data_AF-A0A7V6RJ99-F1
#
_entry.id   AF-A0A7V6RJ99-F1
#
_cell.length_a   1.000
_cell.length_b   1.000
_cell.length_c   1.000
_cell.angle_alpha   90.00
_cell.angle_beta   90.00
_cell.angle_gamma   90.00
#
_symmetry.space_group_name_H-M   'P 1'
#
loop_
_entity.id
_entity.type
_entity.pdbx_description
1 polymer ?
#
loop_
_entity_poly.entity_id
_entity_poly.type
_entity_poly.pdbx_seq_one_letter_code
_entity_poly.pdbx_strand_id
1 'polypeptide(L)'
;SYIAKSLASTTSWNSSTTTCAVGNDLSANNSTGFSALPGGYRYYSDGSFDGLGGCGYWWSSTEYDGSKAWNRNLGFIYAIVYRDNGSKRYGFSVRCLRD
;
A
#
# COMPACT_ATOMS: atom_id res chain seq x y z
N SER A 1 10.54 -2.13 -13.36
CA SER A 1 10.23 -0.72 -13.08
C SER A 1 9.99 -0.53 -11.59
N TYR A 2 10.78 0.33 -10.94
CA TYR A 2 10.82 0.56 -9.49
C TYR A 2 9.71 1.51 -8.99
N ILE A 3 8.48 1.24 -9.41
CA ILE A 3 7.34 2.16 -9.23
C ILE A 3 6.94 2.24 -7.74
N ALA A 4 7.20 1.19 -6.97
CA ALA A 4 6.81 1.17 -5.55
C ALA A 4 7.54 2.24 -4.73
N LYS A 5 8.87 2.37 -4.89
CA LYS A 5 9.67 3.38 -4.16
C LYS A 5 9.25 4.79 -4.51
N SER A 6 8.97 5.07 -5.78
CA SER A 6 8.59 6.41 -6.23
C SER A 6 7.26 6.88 -5.62
N LEU A 7 6.40 5.96 -5.17
CA LEU A 7 5.12 6.25 -4.53
C LEU A 7 5.19 6.25 -2.99
N ALA A 8 5.98 5.34 -2.41
CA ALA A 8 6.07 5.13 -0.96
C ALA A 8 6.55 6.38 -0.22
N SER A 9 6.10 6.58 1.02
CA SER A 9 6.63 7.62 1.91
C SER A 9 8.11 7.39 2.25
N THR A 10 8.77 8.47 2.64
CA THR A 10 10.17 8.46 3.11
C THR A 10 10.32 8.02 4.57
N THR A 11 9.23 7.70 5.25
CA THR A 11 9.18 7.31 6.66
C THR A 11 8.18 6.17 6.90
N SER A 12 8.23 5.58 8.10
CA SER A 12 7.30 4.58 8.64
C SER A 12 7.35 3.17 8.05
N TRP A 13 7.95 2.99 6.87
CA TRP A 13 8.14 1.66 6.28
C TRP A 13 9.19 0.86 7.06
N ASN A 14 8.95 -0.43 7.25
CA ASN A 14 9.94 -1.35 7.77
C ASN A 14 11.16 -1.38 6.84
N SER A 15 12.35 -1.54 7.43
CA SER A 15 13.60 -1.61 6.67
C SER A 15 13.74 -2.93 5.92
N SER A 16 14.34 -2.87 4.72
CA SER A 16 14.68 -4.05 3.93
C SER A 16 16.08 -3.91 3.32
N THR A 17 16.77 -5.04 3.18
CA THR A 17 18.04 -5.13 2.45
C THR A 17 17.85 -5.48 0.97
N THR A 18 16.63 -5.84 0.56
CA THR A 18 16.32 -6.16 -0.83
C THR A 18 16.49 -4.93 -1.70
N THR A 19 17.43 -5.00 -2.63
CA THR A 19 17.73 -3.89 -3.55
C THR A 19 16.47 -3.41 -4.27
N CYS A 20 16.27 -2.09 -4.25
CA CYS A 20 15.13 -1.40 -4.85
C CYS A 20 13.74 -1.67 -4.22
N ALA A 21 13.68 -2.41 -3.11
CA ALA A 21 12.43 -2.54 -2.36
C ALA A 21 12.05 -1.22 -1.66
N VAL A 22 10.77 -1.05 -1.35
CA VAL A 22 10.26 0.13 -0.63
C VAL A 22 11.04 0.42 0.66
N GLY A 23 11.35 -0.62 1.44
CA GLY A 23 12.08 -0.53 2.70
C GLY A 23 13.60 -0.36 2.58
N ASN A 24 14.15 -0.44 1.36
CA ASN A 24 15.58 -0.34 1.13
C ASN A 24 15.98 1.10 0.84
N ASP A 25 16.58 1.80 1.80
CA ASP A 25 16.83 3.25 1.76
C ASP A 25 15.55 4.07 1.55
N LEU A 26 14.91 4.44 2.67
CA LEU A 26 13.68 5.22 2.66
C LEU A 26 13.88 6.66 2.17
N SER A 27 15.10 7.20 2.25
CA SER A 27 15.38 8.57 1.82
C SER A 27 15.23 8.76 0.31
N ALA A 28 15.41 7.66 -0.45
CA ALA A 28 15.21 7.60 -1.89
C ALA A 28 13.75 7.35 -2.33
N ASN A 29 12.80 7.26 -1.39
CA ASN A 29 11.38 7.07 -1.72
C ASN A 29 10.70 8.40 -2.12
N ASN A 30 9.47 8.28 -2.62
CA ASN A 30 8.53 9.37 -2.84
C ASN A 30 8.88 10.41 -3.92
N SER A 31 9.61 10.02 -4.98
CA SER A 31 9.93 10.95 -6.08
C SER A 31 8.70 11.50 -6.83
N THR A 32 7.52 10.88 -6.68
CA THR A 32 6.25 11.37 -7.26
C THR A 32 5.52 12.39 -6.39
N GLY A 33 5.89 12.53 -5.10
CA GLY A 33 5.13 13.32 -4.12
C GLY A 33 3.82 12.67 -3.64
N PHE A 34 3.55 11.40 -3.99
CA PHE A 34 2.33 10.70 -3.58
C PHE A 34 2.25 10.48 -2.06
N SER A 35 3.35 10.12 -1.41
CA SER A 35 3.45 9.82 0.03
C SER A 35 2.59 8.64 0.49
N ALA A 36 2.77 7.46 -0.11
CA ALA A 36 2.09 6.23 0.32
C ALA A 36 2.59 5.74 1.70
N LEU A 37 1.72 5.82 2.71
CA LEU A 37 2.01 5.35 4.07
C LEU A 37 1.77 3.85 4.24
N PRO A 38 2.57 3.15 5.08
CA PRO A 38 2.39 1.74 5.40
C PRO A 38 1.37 1.54 6.54
N GLY A 39 0.14 1.97 6.29
CA GLY A 39 -0.95 1.92 7.28
C GLY A 39 -1.55 0.52 7.49
N GLY A 40 -1.07 -0.50 6.78
CA GLY A 40 -1.64 -1.83 6.85
C GLY A 40 -3.11 -1.85 6.44
N TYR A 41 -3.90 -2.65 7.14
CA TYR A 41 -5.33 -2.77 6.93
C TYR A 41 -6.07 -3.24 8.19
N ARG A 42 -7.36 -2.89 8.29
CA ARG A 42 -8.26 -3.48 9.30
C ARG A 42 -8.87 -4.78 8.78
N TYR A 43 -8.70 -5.87 9.51
CA TYR A 43 -9.27 -7.18 9.20
C TYR A 43 -10.79 -7.18 9.40
N TYR A 44 -11.52 -7.80 8.46
CA TYR A 44 -12.98 -7.66 8.42
C TYR A 44 -13.72 -8.39 9.54
N SER A 45 -13.18 -9.51 10.05
CA SER A 45 -13.94 -10.37 10.97
C SER A 45 -13.94 -9.88 12.41
N ASP A 46 -12.87 -9.26 12.87
CA ASP A 46 -12.63 -9.03 14.30
C ASP A 46 -12.24 -7.59 14.67
N GLY A 47 -11.91 -6.72 13.70
CA GLY A 47 -11.44 -5.38 14.05
C GLY A 47 -9.94 -5.21 14.08
N SER A 48 -9.17 -6.29 14.05
CA SER A 48 -7.73 -6.24 14.21
C SER A 48 -7.05 -5.46 13.09
N PHE A 49 -5.93 -4.83 13.40
CA PHE A 49 -5.07 -4.17 12.42
C PHE A 49 -3.85 -5.04 12.17
N ASP A 50 -3.50 -5.20 10.90
CA ASP A 50 -2.37 -6.00 10.45
C ASP A 50 -1.56 -5.25 9.39
N GLY A 51 -0.29 -5.60 9.24
CA GLY A 51 0.60 -5.08 8.20
C GLY A 51 1.11 -3.66 8.44
N LEU A 52 0.90 -3.08 9.63
CA LEU A 52 1.44 -1.78 10.02
C LEU A 52 2.96 -1.74 9.82
N GLY A 53 3.46 -0.73 9.13
CA GLY A 53 4.88 -0.59 8.76
C GLY A 53 5.34 -1.52 7.62
N GLY A 54 4.69 -2.67 7.42
CA GLY A 54 5.05 -3.64 6.40
C GLY A 54 4.39 -3.42 5.03
N CYS A 55 3.15 -2.95 5.02
CA CYS A 55 2.39 -2.77 3.79
C CYS A 55 1.42 -1.59 3.87
N GLY A 56 1.03 -1.10 2.71
CA GLY A 56 -0.02 -0.11 2.55
C GLY A 56 -1.01 -0.59 1.50
N TYR A 57 -2.30 -0.47 1.80
CA TYR A 57 -3.38 -0.86 0.92
C TYR A 57 -4.28 0.35 0.64
N TRP A 58 -4.63 0.54 -0.64
CA TRP A 58 -5.55 1.58 -1.09
C TRP A 58 -6.66 0.99 -1.93
N TRP A 59 -7.90 1.36 -1.63
CA TRP A 59 -9.03 1.00 -2.47
C TRP A 59 -8.96 1.68 -3.84
N SER A 60 -9.37 0.94 -4.88
CA SER A 60 -9.77 1.51 -6.18
C SER A 60 -11.27 1.81 -6.15
N SER A 61 -11.72 2.76 -6.98
CA SER A 61 -13.15 2.99 -7.23
C SER A 61 -13.79 1.87 -8.07
N THR A 62 -12.98 1.01 -8.68
CA THR A 62 -13.44 -0.10 -9.52
C THR A 62 -13.89 -1.30 -8.70
N GLU A 63 -15.13 -1.70 -8.87
CA GLU A 63 -15.67 -2.96 -8.34
C GLU A 63 -15.00 -4.19 -8.99
N TYR A 64 -14.88 -5.27 -8.23
CA TYR A 64 -14.57 -6.60 -8.78
C TYR A 64 -15.83 -7.46 -8.88
N ASP A 65 -16.58 -7.58 -7.77
CA ASP A 65 -17.88 -8.26 -7.69
C ASP A 65 -18.72 -7.70 -6.52
N GLY A 66 -19.89 -8.30 -6.26
CA GLY A 66 -20.79 -7.85 -5.19
C GLY A 66 -20.16 -7.83 -3.78
N SER A 67 -19.17 -8.68 -3.52
CA SER A 67 -18.46 -8.82 -2.24
C SER A 67 -17.05 -8.22 -2.21
N LYS A 68 -16.44 -7.95 -3.37
CA LYS A 68 -15.04 -7.53 -3.49
C LYS A 68 -14.82 -6.28 -4.34
N ALA A 69 -13.76 -5.55 -4.04
CA ALA A 69 -13.30 -4.41 -4.84
C ALA A 69 -11.81 -4.54 -5.16
N TRP A 70 -11.38 -3.89 -6.24
CA TRP A 70 -9.97 -3.81 -6.58
C TRP A 70 -9.23 -2.90 -5.59
N ASN A 71 -8.00 -3.27 -5.25
CA ASN A 71 -7.09 -2.49 -4.44
C ASN A 71 -5.69 -2.43 -5.09
N ARG A 72 -4.91 -1.44 -4.65
CA ARG A 72 -3.48 -1.33 -4.93
C ARG A 72 -2.73 -1.49 -3.61
N ASN A 73 -1.60 -2.19 -3.66
CA ASN A 73 -0.81 -2.38 -2.45
C ASN A 73 0.70 -2.30 -2.71
N LEU A 74 1.39 -1.82 -1.69
CA LEU A 74 2.83 -1.74 -1.60
C LEU A 74 3.28 -2.57 -0.40
N GLY A 75 4.42 -3.25 -0.51
CA GLY A 75 5.05 -3.96 0.60
C GLY A 75 6.53 -3.60 0.72
N PHE A 76 7.03 -3.54 1.94
CA PHE A 76 8.38 -3.05 2.25
C PHE A 76 9.51 -3.86 1.59
N ILE A 77 9.27 -5.12 1.25
CA ILE A 77 10.24 -6.01 0.56
C ILE A 77 10.09 -6.01 -0.97
N TYR A 78 9.12 -5.28 -1.51
CA TYR A 78 8.81 -5.32 -2.95
C TYR A 78 9.16 -4.01 -3.65
N ALA A 79 9.56 -4.12 -4.91
CA ALA A 79 9.89 -2.98 -5.78
C ALA A 79 8.74 -2.59 -6.72
N ILE A 80 7.64 -3.36 -6.70
CA ILE A 80 6.50 -3.21 -7.61
C ILE A 80 5.21 -2.86 -6.85
N VAL A 81 4.28 -2.23 -7.57
CA VAL A 81 2.90 -2.00 -7.09
C VAL A 81 2.08 -3.22 -7.45
N TYR A 82 1.46 -3.84 -6.45
CA TYR A 82 0.54 -4.94 -6.68
C TYR A 82 -0.89 -4.42 -6.87
N ARG A 83 -1.67 -5.23 -7.59
CA ARG A 83 -3.12 -5.07 -7.73
C ARG A 83 -3.75 -6.37 -7.30
N ASP A 84 -4.71 -6.28 -6.39
CA ASP A 84 -5.47 -7.44 -5.94
C ASP A 84 -6.93 -7.07 -5.73
N ASN A 85 -7.79 -8.06 -5.48
CA ASN A 85 -9.17 -7.89 -5.06
C ASN A 85 -9.30 -8.29 -3.59
N GLY A 86 -9.99 -7.46 -2.80
CA GLY A 86 -10.23 -7.72 -1.39
C GLY A 86 -11.72 -7.62 -1.07
N SER A 87 -12.16 -8.32 -0.02
CA SER A 87 -13.49 -8.12 0.54
C SER A 87 -13.74 -6.64 0.81
N LYS A 88 -14.88 -6.10 0.36
CA LYS A 88 -15.29 -4.70 0.62
C LYS A 88 -15.39 -4.36 2.11
N ARG A 89 -15.32 -5.37 2.99
CA ARG A 89 -15.35 -5.23 4.45
C ARG A 89 -13.99 -4.95 5.07
N TYR A 90 -12.89 -5.06 4.31
CA TYR A 90 -11.56 -4.66 4.79
C TYR A 90 -11.47 -3.14 4.95
N GLY A 91 -10.75 -2.70 5.98
CA GLY A 91 -10.41 -1.29 6.15
C GLY A 91 -9.09 -0.96 5.46
N PHE A 92 -9.11 -0.78 4.13
CA PHE A 92 -7.99 -0.21 3.38
C PHE A 92 -8.09 1.32 3.34
N SER A 93 -6.96 1.98 3.08
CA SER A 93 -6.93 3.44 2.97
C SER A 93 -7.69 3.91 1.73
N VAL A 94 -8.31 5.08 1.83
CA VAL A 94 -8.95 5.77 0.70
C VAL A 94 -8.19 7.07 0.44
N ARG A 95 -8.13 7.50 -0.82
CA ARG A 95 -7.62 8.82 -1.19
C ARG A 95 -8.66 9.47 -2.10
N CYS A 96 -9.02 10.71 -1.78
CA CYS A 96 -9.80 11.54 -2.69
C CYS A 96 -8.86 12.05 -3.80
N LEU A 97 -9.24 11.81 -5.05
CA LEU A 97 -8.60 12.40 -6.21
C LEU A 97 -9.46 13.59 -6.64
N ARG A 98 -8.82 14.68 -7.04
CA ARG A 98 -9.47 15.84 -7.63
C ARG A 98 -8.90 16.01 -9.04
N ASP A 99 -9.80 16.16 -10.00
CA ASP A 99 -9.48 16.53 -11.39
C ASP A 99 -9.28 18.04 -11.52
#